data_AF-A0A5A8CZC9-F1
#
_entry.id   AF-A0A5A8CZC9-F1
#
_cell.length_a   1.000
_cell.length_b   1.000
_cell.length_c   1.000
_cell.angle_alpha   90.00
_cell.angle_beta   90.00
_cell.angle_gamma   90.00
#
_symmetry.space_group_name_H-M   'P 1'
#
loop_
_entity.id
_entity.type
_entity.pdbx_description
1 polymer ?
#
loop_
_entity_poly.entity_id
_entity_poly.type
_entity_poly.pdbx_seq_one_letter_code
_entity_poly.pdbx_strand_id
1 'polypeptide(L)'
;MPITPELTWEQDATAVRVFIPLKGISRKTVDLYASETFVKVNFLPYLLMLDLHAPIADHDARASYRDGMLVLSLPKQHEGAWPALQAEGLDKAALRDRREASMEKRRNEDEALGKARRQRQQEASDLAFRRQMALENAEREQLEARKAEAKDEAEARVYEALARVQAEAAAGRSARPAAAAAAAATAVTSPDAGEDPGAPEEAPAKPAGAASITAESAASPAAAQSPSKKQPASDAPAIVFLPPPRSNGAPAKVPIRFTERAFPTPLRQSKKAEEDDWMARNKHLIDARRRAVAKDAADAIGEEDASSIQDRDPDWLKAKGDDLLKAGDLAGAANAYGAALQRDPAHLGALGNRAVARLRLGHDTAAALDCTTALSLLPRPPVDPAPALPPVDLALLRKQADAAAALAAEMSTKGKGAPGPAAPSAEASELLAKDPAAALPHYAASLAVQPGFVPALVNRAGAHASLKDLAACERDASAALEALGIGEAETSVAAAVQAWAAAGEMPAFVPAWGSVRLSAWIKTACLRRAAARMRMGRPKDASRDFRKAVELDPLNARIMRDMQQATAAVLVATGAVRESTVEAETASAAGTA
;
A
#
# COMPACT_ATOMS: atom_id res chain seq x y z
N MET A 1 -3.67 -26.03 -44.71
CA MET A 1 -2.35 -26.63 -44.40
C MET A 1 -1.35 -25.50 -44.23
N PRO A 2 -0.44 -25.54 -43.25
CA PRO A 2 0.58 -24.50 -43.12
C PRO A 2 1.48 -24.50 -44.35
N ILE A 3 1.84 -23.31 -44.82
CA ILE A 3 2.67 -23.14 -46.02
C ILE A 3 4.12 -23.14 -45.58
N THR A 4 4.99 -23.92 -46.24
CA THR A 4 6.43 -23.84 -46.00
C THR A 4 6.97 -22.54 -46.61
N PRO A 5 7.63 -21.68 -45.82
CA PRO A 5 8.21 -20.45 -46.36
C PRO A 5 9.41 -20.77 -47.24
N GLU A 6 9.69 -19.90 -48.20
CA GLU A 6 10.97 -19.92 -48.93
C GLU A 6 12.11 -19.65 -47.95
N LEU A 7 13.19 -20.41 -48.06
CA LEU A 7 14.37 -20.26 -47.21
C LEU A 7 15.62 -20.26 -48.08
N THR A 8 16.58 -19.44 -47.71
CA THR A 8 17.96 -19.53 -48.22
C THR A 8 18.88 -19.80 -47.04
N TRP A 9 19.96 -20.53 -47.26
CA TRP A 9 20.91 -20.82 -46.20
C TRP A 9 22.33 -20.70 -46.71
N GLU A 10 23.22 -20.31 -45.82
CA GLU A 10 24.64 -20.22 -46.03
C GLU A 10 25.34 -20.95 -44.88
N GLN A 11 26.59 -21.37 -45.10
CA GLN A 11 27.38 -21.99 -44.06
C GLN A 11 28.81 -21.49 -44.06
N ASP A 12 29.30 -21.33 -42.84
CA ASP A 12 30.70 -21.19 -42.51
C ASP A 12 31.22 -22.55 -41.97
N ALA A 13 32.54 -22.67 -41.76
CA ALA A 13 33.12 -23.86 -41.14
C ALA A 13 32.55 -24.14 -39.74
N THR A 14 32.17 -23.07 -39.02
CA THR A 14 31.76 -23.08 -37.61
C THR A 14 30.26 -22.84 -37.38
N ALA A 15 29.53 -22.30 -38.34
CA ALA A 15 28.13 -21.94 -38.16
C ALA A 15 27.30 -22.09 -39.45
N VAL A 16 26.00 -22.33 -39.28
CA VAL A 16 25.00 -22.31 -40.35
C VAL A 16 24.12 -21.07 -40.17
N ARG A 17 23.87 -20.35 -41.26
CA ARG A 17 22.97 -19.19 -41.27
C ARG A 17 21.77 -19.48 -42.14
N VAL A 18 20.56 -19.38 -41.57
CA VAL A 18 19.31 -19.58 -42.29
C VAL A 18 18.57 -18.25 -42.39
N PHE A 19 18.22 -17.87 -43.61
CA PHE A 19 17.55 -16.63 -43.97
C PHE A 19 16.10 -16.92 -44.36
N ILE A 20 15.16 -16.32 -43.66
CA ILE A 20 13.71 -16.55 -43.84
C ILE A 20 13.03 -15.19 -44.03
N PRO A 21 12.43 -14.88 -45.20
CA PRO A 21 11.72 -13.64 -45.44
C PRO A 21 10.38 -13.64 -44.68
N LEU A 22 10.16 -12.66 -43.81
CA LEU A 22 8.99 -12.59 -42.93
C LEU A 22 7.74 -11.94 -43.56
N LYS A 23 7.77 -11.59 -44.87
CA LYS A 23 6.63 -11.04 -45.65
C LYS A 23 5.77 -10.00 -44.89
N GLY A 24 6.40 -9.12 -44.11
CA GLY A 24 5.72 -8.06 -43.36
C GLY A 24 5.22 -8.42 -41.94
N ILE A 25 5.56 -9.59 -41.42
CA ILE A 25 5.12 -10.06 -40.09
C ILE A 25 6.00 -9.48 -38.98
N SER A 26 5.36 -9.07 -37.88
CA SER A 26 6.02 -8.45 -36.73
C SER A 26 6.81 -9.46 -35.89
N ARG A 27 7.93 -9.03 -35.30
CA ARG A 27 8.78 -9.86 -34.42
C ARG A 27 8.03 -10.51 -33.25
N LYS A 28 6.96 -9.86 -32.77
CA LYS A 28 6.18 -10.34 -31.61
C LYS A 28 5.34 -11.59 -31.90
N THR A 29 5.06 -11.87 -33.17
CA THR A 29 4.20 -12.98 -33.60
C THR A 29 5.00 -14.15 -34.18
N VAL A 30 6.33 -14.08 -34.14
CA VAL A 30 7.23 -15.14 -34.60
C VAL A 30 7.65 -15.97 -33.39
N ASP A 31 7.23 -17.23 -33.35
CA ASP A 31 7.73 -18.18 -32.36
C ASP A 31 8.91 -18.95 -32.94
N LEU A 32 10.02 -18.95 -32.21
CA LEU A 32 11.23 -19.68 -32.57
C LEU A 32 11.55 -20.71 -31.49
N TYR A 33 11.82 -21.94 -31.92
CA TYR A 33 12.34 -23.00 -31.08
C TYR A 33 13.53 -23.64 -31.78
N ALA A 34 14.64 -23.79 -31.06
CA ALA A 34 15.84 -24.45 -31.54
C ALA A 34 16.32 -25.46 -30.49
N SER A 35 16.75 -26.61 -30.97
CA SER A 35 17.36 -27.70 -30.20
C SER A 35 18.53 -28.26 -31.01
N GLU A 36 19.30 -29.19 -30.44
CA GLU A 36 20.53 -29.72 -31.06
C GLU A 36 20.32 -30.17 -32.51
N THR A 37 19.24 -30.87 -32.84
CA THR A 37 19.02 -31.38 -34.21
C THR A 37 17.75 -30.87 -34.88
N PHE A 38 16.98 -30.00 -34.22
CA PHE A 38 15.67 -29.61 -34.71
C PHE A 38 15.38 -28.12 -34.46
N VAL A 39 14.93 -27.43 -35.51
CA VAL A 39 14.54 -26.02 -35.48
C VAL A 39 13.12 -25.87 -35.99
N LYS A 40 12.29 -25.15 -35.22
CA LYS A 40 10.92 -24.83 -35.54
C LYS A 40 10.73 -23.31 -35.54
N VAL A 41 10.23 -22.78 -36.64
CA VAL A 41 9.87 -21.37 -36.79
C VAL A 41 8.40 -21.29 -37.17
N ASN A 42 7.60 -20.61 -36.35
CA ASN A 42 6.17 -20.45 -36.57
C ASN A 42 5.83 -18.97 -36.74
N PHE A 43 5.25 -18.61 -37.89
CA PHE A 43 4.75 -17.27 -38.16
C PHE A 43 3.56 -17.37 -39.12
N LEU A 44 2.34 -17.22 -38.62
CA LEU A 44 1.11 -17.50 -39.39
C LEU A 44 1.07 -16.73 -40.73
N PRO A 45 0.71 -17.38 -41.86
CA PRO A 45 0.28 -18.77 -42.03
C PRO A 45 1.41 -19.81 -42.25
N TYR A 46 2.67 -19.41 -42.06
CA TYR A 46 3.84 -20.23 -42.35
C TYR A 46 4.33 -21.01 -41.12
N LEU A 47 4.66 -22.28 -41.32
CA LEU A 47 5.32 -23.12 -40.33
C LEU A 47 6.52 -23.78 -40.99
N LEU A 48 7.70 -23.50 -40.46
CA LEU A 48 8.95 -24.11 -40.88
C LEU A 48 9.41 -25.10 -39.82
N MET A 49 9.66 -26.33 -40.25
CA MET A 49 10.18 -27.43 -39.43
C MET A 49 11.44 -27.92 -40.13
N LEU A 50 12.61 -27.73 -39.53
CA LEU A 50 13.91 -28.10 -40.09
C LEU A 50 14.57 -29.16 -39.20
N ASP A 51 14.80 -30.34 -39.76
CA ASP A 51 15.68 -31.35 -39.17
C ASP A 51 17.10 -31.10 -39.64
N LEU A 52 17.97 -30.67 -38.75
CA LEU A 52 19.34 -30.34 -39.11
C LEU A 52 20.15 -31.61 -39.42
N HIS A 53 21.07 -31.50 -40.37
CA HIS A 53 21.97 -32.60 -40.74
C HIS A 53 22.78 -33.11 -39.54
N ALA A 54 23.45 -32.21 -38.82
CA ALA A 54 24.32 -32.49 -37.68
C ALA A 54 23.92 -31.64 -36.45
N PRO A 55 24.36 -32.01 -35.23
CA PRO A 55 23.98 -31.27 -34.03
C PRO A 55 24.60 -29.87 -33.97
N ILE A 56 23.82 -28.92 -33.45
CA ILE A 56 24.22 -27.54 -33.19
C ILE A 56 24.38 -27.27 -31.70
N ALA A 57 25.19 -26.27 -31.35
CA ALA A 57 25.24 -25.72 -30.01
C ALA A 57 24.00 -24.83 -29.81
N ASP A 58 22.97 -25.40 -29.21
CA ASP A 58 21.65 -24.80 -29.01
C ASP A 58 21.68 -23.54 -28.13
N HIS A 59 22.52 -23.51 -27.09
CA HIS A 59 22.69 -22.36 -26.19
C HIS A 59 23.27 -21.11 -26.86
N ASP A 60 24.08 -21.29 -27.90
CA ASP A 60 24.74 -20.20 -28.63
C ASP A 60 23.99 -19.80 -29.90
N ALA A 61 22.86 -20.45 -30.19
CA ALA A 61 22.00 -20.11 -31.32
C ALA A 61 21.41 -18.69 -31.15
N ARG A 62 21.52 -17.87 -32.20
CA ARG A 62 21.05 -16.48 -32.19
C ARG A 62 20.09 -16.22 -33.32
N ALA A 63 18.98 -15.54 -33.00
CA ALA A 63 18.03 -15.04 -33.99
C ALA A 63 18.14 -13.52 -34.12
N SER A 64 18.37 -13.04 -35.34
CA SER A 64 18.42 -11.62 -35.64
C SER A 64 17.42 -11.27 -36.74
N TYR A 65 16.88 -10.05 -36.68
CA TYR A 65 15.83 -9.59 -37.58
C TYR A 65 16.32 -8.35 -38.31
N ARG A 66 16.54 -8.44 -39.63
CA ARG A 66 17.03 -7.33 -40.46
C ARG A 66 16.11 -7.16 -41.66
N ASP A 67 15.62 -5.94 -41.91
CA ASP A 67 14.88 -5.56 -43.13
C ASP A 67 13.74 -6.51 -43.54
N GLY A 68 12.95 -6.98 -42.56
CA GLY A 68 11.85 -7.91 -42.82
C GLY A 68 12.29 -9.36 -43.08
N MET A 69 13.53 -9.71 -42.76
CA MET A 69 14.11 -11.05 -42.85
C MET A 69 14.57 -11.55 -41.46
N LEU A 70 14.23 -12.79 -41.14
CA LEU A 70 14.74 -13.53 -39.99
C LEU A 70 16.04 -14.23 -40.38
N VAL A 71 17.12 -13.92 -39.67
CA VAL A 71 18.43 -14.54 -39.83
C VAL A 71 18.74 -15.36 -38.57
N LEU A 72 18.69 -16.68 -38.71
CA LEU A 72 19.06 -17.63 -37.66
C LEU A 72 20.53 -18.00 -37.82
N SER A 73 21.34 -17.70 -36.82
CA SER A 73 22.73 -18.12 -36.72
C SER A 73 22.82 -19.31 -35.77
N LEU A 74 23.15 -20.47 -36.32
CA LEU A 74 23.19 -21.75 -35.64
C LEU A 74 24.65 -22.26 -35.61
N PRO A 75 25.36 -22.13 -34.49
CA PRO A 75 26.74 -22.62 -34.39
C PRO A 75 26.78 -24.15 -34.41
N LYS A 76 27.67 -24.72 -35.23
CA LYS A 76 27.84 -26.18 -35.36
C LYS A 76 28.56 -26.71 -34.13
N GLN A 77 28.16 -27.88 -33.63
CA GLN A 77 28.90 -28.55 -32.54
C GLN A 77 30.23 -29.14 -33.02
N HIS A 78 30.29 -29.56 -34.30
CA HIS A 78 31.49 -30.05 -34.95
C HIS A 78 31.79 -29.21 -36.20
N GLU A 79 33.04 -28.79 -36.34
CA GLU A 79 33.50 -28.05 -37.53
C GLU A 79 33.46 -28.95 -38.77
N GLY A 80 32.84 -28.45 -39.85
CA GLY A 80 32.70 -29.22 -41.08
C GLY A 80 31.64 -28.66 -42.01
N ALA A 81 31.84 -28.81 -43.32
CA ALA A 81 30.85 -28.43 -44.32
C ALA A 81 29.71 -29.45 -44.34
N TRP A 82 28.47 -28.96 -44.28
CA TRP A 82 27.28 -29.78 -44.37
C TRP A 82 26.89 -29.93 -45.86
N PRO A 83 26.68 -31.16 -46.36
CA PRO A 83 26.27 -31.38 -47.74
C PRO A 83 24.84 -30.89 -48.02
N ALA A 84 23.97 -30.95 -47.01
CA ALA A 84 22.60 -30.46 -47.04
C ALA A 84 22.25 -29.81 -45.69
N LEU A 85 21.31 -28.86 -45.68
CA LEU A 85 20.78 -28.28 -44.44
C LEU A 85 19.96 -29.30 -43.65
N GLN A 86 19.22 -30.14 -44.38
CA GLN A 86 18.37 -31.17 -43.80
C GLN A 86 19.05 -32.54 -43.76
N ALA A 87 18.66 -33.37 -42.79
CA ALA A 87 19.10 -34.76 -42.74
C ALA A 87 18.44 -35.58 -43.88
N GLU A 88 19.22 -35.96 -44.90
CA GLU A 88 18.75 -36.77 -46.03
C GLU A 88 18.88 -38.27 -45.74
N GLY A 89 17.93 -39.09 -46.22
CA GLY A 89 18.03 -40.56 -46.20
C GLY A 89 17.51 -41.30 -44.96
N LEU A 90 16.89 -40.61 -44.00
CA LEU A 90 16.25 -41.26 -42.83
C LEU A 90 14.76 -41.52 -43.05
N ASP A 91 14.26 -42.63 -42.50
CA ASP A 91 12.83 -42.92 -42.46
C ASP A 91 12.07 -41.89 -41.58
N LYS A 92 10.79 -41.67 -41.88
CA LYS A 92 9.94 -40.70 -41.17
C LYS A 92 9.79 -41.01 -39.69
N ALA A 93 9.84 -42.29 -39.29
CA ALA A 93 9.84 -42.70 -37.90
C ALA A 93 11.15 -42.31 -37.20
N ALA A 94 12.29 -42.64 -37.80
CA ALA A 94 13.61 -42.30 -37.26
C ALA A 94 13.84 -40.78 -37.13
N LEU A 95 13.31 -39.97 -38.06
CA LEU A 95 13.33 -38.51 -37.94
C LEU A 95 12.49 -38.01 -36.75
N ARG A 96 11.34 -38.63 -36.46
CA ARG A 96 10.52 -38.27 -35.30
C ARG A 96 11.23 -38.61 -33.99
N ASP A 97 11.79 -39.80 -33.90
CA ASP A 97 12.51 -40.25 -32.69
C ASP A 97 13.72 -39.36 -32.41
N ARG A 98 14.47 -38.96 -33.45
CA ARG A 98 15.58 -38.02 -33.33
C ARG A 98 15.12 -36.64 -32.83
N ARG A 99 14.00 -36.12 -33.35
CA ARG A 99 13.41 -34.85 -32.88
C ARG A 99 12.98 -34.95 -31.43
N GLU A 100 12.28 -36.02 -31.06
CA GLU A 100 11.75 -36.23 -29.71
C GLU A 100 12.88 -36.34 -28.69
N ALA A 101 13.93 -37.13 -28.99
CA ALA A 101 15.12 -37.23 -28.14
C ALA A 101 15.82 -35.88 -27.94
N SER A 102 15.96 -35.07 -29.01
CA SER A 102 16.55 -33.72 -28.94
C SER A 102 15.68 -32.76 -28.12
N MET A 103 14.35 -32.81 -28.28
CA MET A 103 13.42 -31.97 -27.52
C MET A 103 13.34 -32.36 -26.04
N GLU A 104 13.43 -33.65 -25.75
CA GLU A 104 13.41 -34.19 -24.38
C GLU A 104 14.69 -33.84 -23.63
N LYS A 105 15.86 -33.98 -24.27
CA LYS A 105 17.14 -33.54 -23.69
C LYS A 105 17.10 -32.05 -23.30
N ARG A 106 16.65 -31.20 -24.22
CA ARG A 106 16.50 -29.76 -23.96
C ARG A 106 15.54 -29.47 -22.79
N ARG A 107 14.40 -30.17 -22.74
CA ARG A 107 13.44 -30.03 -21.64
C ARG A 107 14.05 -30.43 -20.30
N ASN A 108 14.79 -31.54 -20.25
CA ASN A 108 15.43 -32.03 -19.03
C ASN A 108 16.50 -31.04 -18.53
N GLU A 109 17.29 -30.45 -19.42
CA GLU A 109 18.29 -29.43 -19.08
C GLU A 109 17.65 -28.13 -18.57
N ASP A 110 16.61 -27.63 -19.26
CA ASP A 110 15.87 -26.44 -18.83
C ASP A 110 15.18 -26.67 -17.46
N GLU A 111 14.65 -27.87 -17.21
CA GLU A 111 14.09 -28.26 -15.90
C GLU A 111 15.17 -28.34 -14.81
N ALA A 112 16.33 -28.90 -15.10
CA ALA A 112 17.45 -28.99 -14.16
C ALA A 112 17.97 -27.59 -13.79
N LEU A 113 18.14 -26.70 -14.77
CA LEU A 113 18.49 -25.29 -14.56
C LEU A 113 17.42 -24.57 -13.72
N GLY A 114 16.13 -24.85 -14.00
CA GLY A 114 15.02 -24.32 -13.21
C GLY A 114 15.05 -24.77 -11.75
N LYS A 115 15.30 -26.06 -11.49
CA LYS A 115 15.44 -26.62 -10.14
C LYS A 115 16.64 -26.03 -9.41
N ALA A 116 17.81 -25.95 -10.05
CA ALA A 116 19.01 -25.36 -9.48
C ALA A 116 18.82 -23.87 -9.11
N ARG A 117 18.11 -23.11 -9.96
CA ARG A 117 17.78 -21.71 -9.66
C ARG A 117 16.87 -21.58 -8.43
N ARG A 118 15.85 -22.42 -8.32
CA ARG A 118 14.95 -22.44 -7.15
C ARG A 118 15.70 -22.81 -5.88
N GLN A 119 16.59 -23.80 -5.94
CA GLN A 119 17.39 -24.22 -4.80
C GLN A 119 18.33 -23.10 -4.32
N ARG A 120 19.07 -22.44 -5.23
CA ARG A 120 19.91 -21.29 -4.86
C ARG A 120 19.13 -20.15 -4.21
N GLN A 121 17.90 -19.93 -4.67
CA GLN A 121 17.02 -18.91 -4.10
C GLN A 121 16.56 -19.29 -2.68
N GLN A 122 16.24 -20.57 -2.44
CA GLN A 122 15.91 -21.08 -1.11
C GLN A 122 17.10 -20.98 -0.16
N GLU A 123 18.28 -21.45 -0.56
CA GLU A 123 19.51 -21.37 0.24
C GLU A 123 19.87 -19.92 0.61
N ALA A 124 19.71 -18.98 -0.32
CA ALA A 124 19.91 -17.56 -0.06
C ALA A 124 18.88 -16.99 0.93
N SER A 125 17.62 -17.41 0.84
CA SER A 125 16.55 -17.02 1.76
C SER A 125 16.81 -17.56 3.17
N ASP A 126 17.17 -18.83 3.28
CA ASP A 126 17.46 -19.49 4.56
C ASP A 126 18.66 -18.85 5.26
N LEU A 127 19.70 -18.50 4.50
CA LEU A 127 20.87 -17.80 5.02
C LEU A 127 20.52 -16.38 5.49
N ALA A 128 19.67 -15.66 4.76
CA ALA A 128 19.18 -14.34 5.17
C ALA A 128 18.35 -14.42 6.46
N PHE A 129 17.42 -15.38 6.53
CA PHE A 129 16.59 -15.63 7.71
C PHE A 129 17.44 -15.97 8.94
N ARG A 130 18.43 -16.85 8.80
CA ARG A 130 19.35 -17.19 9.90
C ARG A 130 20.16 -15.98 10.39
N ARG A 131 20.58 -15.09 9.49
CA ARG A 131 21.29 -13.86 9.87
C ARG A 131 20.38 -12.90 10.64
N GLN A 132 19.13 -12.75 10.22
CA GLN A 132 18.16 -11.91 10.92
C GLN A 132 17.88 -12.45 12.34
N MET A 133 17.63 -13.75 12.46
CA MET A 133 17.45 -14.41 13.77
C MET A 133 18.65 -14.22 14.70
N ALA A 134 19.88 -14.26 14.15
CA ALA A 134 21.09 -14.03 14.94
C ALA A 134 21.18 -12.59 15.47
N LEU A 135 20.81 -11.59 14.66
CA LEU A 135 20.76 -10.19 15.08
C LEU A 135 19.69 -9.96 16.15
N GLU A 136 18.47 -10.45 15.92
CA GLU A 136 17.37 -10.32 16.87
C GLU A 136 17.67 -11.03 18.21
N ASN A 137 18.31 -12.20 18.17
CA ASN A 137 18.72 -12.88 19.40
C ASN A 137 19.80 -12.10 20.15
N ALA A 138 20.79 -11.53 19.44
CA ALA A 138 21.81 -10.69 20.08
C ALA A 138 21.21 -9.42 20.70
N GLU A 139 20.23 -8.79 20.05
CA GLU A 139 19.50 -7.65 20.61
C GLU A 139 18.68 -8.04 21.85
N ARG A 140 18.02 -9.20 21.82
CA ARG A 140 17.29 -9.72 22.98
C ARG A 140 18.22 -9.98 24.16
N GLU A 141 19.36 -10.62 23.93
CA GLU A 141 20.37 -10.86 24.97
C GLU A 141 20.85 -9.54 25.59
N GLN A 142 21.09 -8.50 24.78
CA GLN A 142 21.46 -7.17 25.29
C GLN A 142 20.34 -6.52 26.13
N LEU A 143 19.09 -6.65 25.70
CA LEU A 143 17.94 -6.13 26.46
C LEU A 143 17.74 -6.87 27.77
N GLU A 144 17.90 -8.19 27.77
CA GLU A 144 17.82 -9.01 28.99
C GLU A 144 18.96 -8.68 29.96
N ALA A 145 20.19 -8.49 29.47
CA ALA A 145 21.31 -8.04 30.29
C ALA A 145 21.03 -6.69 30.96
N ARG A 146 20.57 -5.70 30.18
CA ARG A 146 20.21 -4.37 30.75
C ARG A 146 19.05 -4.45 31.74
N LYS A 147 18.06 -5.31 31.49
CA LYS A 147 16.95 -5.53 32.43
C LYS A 147 17.42 -6.19 33.72
N ALA A 148 18.35 -7.15 33.64
CA ALA A 148 18.96 -7.79 34.79
C ALA A 148 19.77 -6.77 35.61
N GLU A 149 20.64 -5.98 34.96
CA GLU A 149 21.40 -4.91 35.63
C GLU A 149 20.49 -3.90 36.33
N ALA A 150 19.45 -3.41 35.64
CA ALA A 150 18.50 -2.47 36.22
C ALA A 150 17.71 -3.07 37.40
N LYS A 151 17.41 -4.37 37.34
CA LYS A 151 16.76 -5.11 38.42
C LYS A 151 17.70 -5.22 39.63
N ASP A 152 18.96 -5.60 39.41
CA ASP A 152 19.95 -5.75 40.47
C ASP A 152 20.23 -4.40 41.16
N GLU A 153 20.33 -3.30 40.40
CA GLU A 153 20.46 -1.95 40.96
C GLU A 153 19.23 -1.54 41.79
N ALA A 154 18.03 -1.84 41.31
CA ALA A 154 16.80 -1.53 42.03
C ALA A 154 16.71 -2.34 43.33
N GLU A 155 17.04 -3.64 43.28
CA GLU A 155 17.13 -4.50 44.47
C GLU A 155 18.14 -3.95 45.47
N ALA A 156 19.34 -3.57 45.03
CA ALA A 156 20.37 -2.98 45.89
C ALA A 156 19.88 -1.69 46.57
N ARG A 157 19.23 -0.78 45.82
CA ARG A 157 18.65 0.46 46.39
C ARG A 157 17.58 0.17 47.44
N VAL A 158 16.73 -0.84 47.21
CA VAL A 158 15.72 -1.26 48.19
C VAL A 158 16.38 -1.81 49.45
N TYR A 159 17.40 -2.68 49.31
CA TYR A 159 18.15 -3.20 50.45
C TYR A 159 18.85 -2.08 51.24
N GLU A 160 19.47 -1.11 50.57
CA GLU A 160 20.08 0.05 51.23
C GLU A 160 19.04 0.92 51.97
N ALA A 161 17.89 1.17 51.35
CA ALA A 161 16.81 1.93 51.98
C ALA A 161 16.26 1.20 53.22
N LEU A 162 16.07 -0.12 53.13
CA LEU A 162 15.68 -0.95 54.28
C LEU A 162 16.71 -0.90 55.40
N ALA A 163 18.00 -0.97 55.08
CA ALA A 163 19.08 -0.87 56.06
C ALA A 163 19.08 0.51 56.76
N ARG A 164 18.85 1.60 56.02
CA ARG A 164 18.72 2.95 56.60
C ARG A 164 17.54 3.06 57.55
N VAL A 165 16.37 2.58 57.16
CA VAL A 165 15.17 2.60 58.02
C VAL A 165 15.39 1.77 59.29
N GLN A 166 16.06 0.63 59.19
CA GLN A 166 16.41 -0.19 60.35
C GLN A 166 17.40 0.52 61.28
N ALA A 167 18.42 1.21 60.72
CA ALA A 167 19.39 1.98 61.48
C ALA A 167 18.75 3.20 62.18
N GLU A 168 17.86 3.92 61.50
CA GLU A 168 17.08 5.02 62.08
C GLU A 168 16.13 4.54 63.18
N ALA A 169 15.49 3.37 63.01
CA ALA A 169 14.66 2.75 64.03
C ALA A 169 15.46 2.24 65.25
N ALA A 170 16.75 1.91 65.07
CA ALA A 170 17.66 1.58 66.16
C ALA A 170 18.17 2.86 66.88
N ALA A 171 18.49 3.91 66.14
CA ALA A 171 18.89 5.20 66.69
C ALA A 171 17.75 5.89 67.45
N GLY A 172 16.53 5.87 66.92
CA GLY A 172 15.31 6.38 67.58
C GLY A 172 14.92 5.60 68.85
N ARG A 173 15.36 4.34 68.99
CA ARG A 173 15.23 3.58 70.24
C ARG A 173 16.23 4.00 71.32
N SER A 174 17.36 4.62 70.94
CA SER A 174 18.36 5.15 71.87
C SER A 174 18.10 6.59 72.34
N ALA A 175 17.19 7.32 71.68
CA ALA A 175 16.89 8.74 71.94
C ALA A 175 15.57 8.99 72.69
N ARG A 176 14.92 7.96 73.24
CA ARG A 176 13.73 8.13 74.08
C ARG A 176 14.19 8.28 75.55
N PRO A 177 14.09 9.46 76.18
CA PRO A 177 14.39 9.59 77.59
C PRO A 177 13.33 8.85 78.42
N ALA A 178 13.79 8.31 79.54
CA ALA A 178 13.02 7.55 80.53
C ALA A 178 11.91 8.39 81.19
N ALA A 179 10.80 8.64 80.48
CA ALA A 179 9.64 9.37 81.00
C ALA A 179 8.29 8.73 80.61
N ALA A 180 8.25 7.39 80.50
CA ALA A 180 6.99 6.63 80.39
C ALA A 180 7.01 5.36 81.25
N ALA A 181 7.80 5.36 82.34
CA ALA A 181 7.80 4.33 83.36
C ALA A 181 6.98 4.82 84.58
N ALA A 182 5.69 5.08 84.39
CA ALA A 182 4.74 5.35 85.47
C ALA A 182 3.28 5.14 85.01
N ALA A 183 2.97 3.98 84.46
CA ALA A 183 1.59 3.51 84.30
C ALA A 183 1.58 1.98 84.15
N ALA A 184 2.21 1.28 85.10
CA ALA A 184 2.15 -0.17 85.21
C ALA A 184 1.87 -0.52 86.69
N ALA A 185 0.58 -0.59 87.02
CA ALA A 185 -0.01 -1.29 88.18
C ALA A 185 -1.52 -1.14 88.00
N THR A 186 -2.19 -2.05 87.27
CA THR A 186 -2.89 -3.27 87.76
C THR A 186 -3.51 -3.89 86.49
N ALA A 187 -3.54 -5.20 86.21
CA ALA A 187 -3.69 -6.36 87.06
C ALA A 187 -3.06 -7.61 86.40
N VAL A 188 -2.59 -8.51 87.25
CA VAL A 188 -2.02 -9.82 86.95
C VAL A 188 -3.16 -10.86 86.94
N THR A 189 -3.16 -11.79 85.97
CA THR A 189 -3.12 -13.27 86.12
C THR A 189 -3.78 -14.00 84.94
N SER A 190 -2.97 -14.79 84.19
CA SER A 190 -3.35 -15.92 83.32
C SER A 190 -3.75 -17.16 84.15
N PRO A 191 -4.29 -18.26 83.58
CA PRO A 191 -3.58 -19.28 82.75
C PRO A 191 -4.51 -19.89 81.65
N ASP A 192 -4.23 -20.91 80.81
CA ASP A 192 -3.10 -21.62 80.17
C ASP A 192 -3.75 -22.75 79.29
N ALA A 193 -3.02 -23.26 78.29
CA ALA A 193 -3.20 -24.54 77.55
C ALA A 193 -4.46 -24.75 76.65
N GLY A 194 -4.41 -25.37 75.46
CA GLY A 194 -3.37 -26.08 74.71
C GLY A 194 -4.00 -26.77 73.47
N GLU A 195 -3.13 -27.17 72.53
CA GLU A 195 -3.26 -28.28 71.56
C GLU A 195 -4.18 -28.17 70.31
N ASP A 196 -3.51 -28.13 69.15
CA ASP A 196 -3.88 -28.72 67.84
C ASP A 196 -4.08 -30.25 67.98
N PRO A 197 -4.78 -31.00 67.08
CA PRO A 197 -4.44 -31.03 65.63
C PRO A 197 -5.58 -31.41 64.62
N GLY A 198 -5.28 -31.26 63.32
CA GLY A 198 -5.58 -32.30 62.31
C GLY A 198 -6.73 -32.05 61.31
N ALA A 199 -6.34 -31.80 60.05
CA ALA A 199 -7.14 -31.89 58.82
C ALA A 199 -7.59 -33.37 58.53
N PRO A 200 -8.48 -33.72 57.56
CA PRO A 200 -8.47 -33.25 56.16
C PRO A 200 -9.82 -33.11 55.39
N GLU A 201 -9.74 -32.33 54.31
CA GLU A 201 -10.27 -32.55 52.93
C GLU A 201 -11.39 -33.58 52.66
N GLU A 202 -12.54 -33.14 52.11
CA GLU A 202 -13.24 -33.84 51.01
C GLU A 202 -14.33 -32.98 50.34
N ALA A 203 -14.44 -33.10 49.01
CA ALA A 203 -15.41 -32.41 48.14
C ALA A 203 -16.63 -33.34 47.83
N PRO A 204 -17.48 -33.06 46.81
CA PRO A 204 -18.91 -32.75 46.98
C PRO A 204 -19.88 -33.87 46.54
N ALA A 205 -21.16 -33.81 46.95
CA ALA A 205 -22.22 -34.64 46.35
C ALA A 205 -23.60 -33.96 46.28
N LYS A 206 -24.29 -34.24 45.16
CA LYS A 206 -25.66 -33.86 44.77
C LYS A 206 -26.74 -34.31 45.78
N PRO A 207 -28.01 -33.91 45.59
CA PRO A 207 -28.90 -34.86 44.93
C PRO A 207 -29.92 -34.25 43.95
N ALA A 208 -30.42 -35.13 43.08
CA ALA A 208 -31.63 -34.97 42.26
C ALA A 208 -32.72 -35.93 42.80
N GLY A 209 -34.00 -35.61 42.59
CA GLY A 209 -35.06 -36.64 42.62
C GLY A 209 -36.46 -36.23 43.11
N ALA A 210 -37.29 -35.76 42.17
CA ALA A 210 -38.66 -36.21 41.83
C ALA A 210 -39.83 -36.26 42.85
N ALA A 211 -40.96 -35.69 42.37
CA ALA A 211 -42.38 -36.10 42.47
C ALA A 211 -43.08 -35.92 43.84
N SER A 212 -44.38 -35.59 43.99
CA SER A 212 -45.57 -35.58 43.11
C SER A 212 -46.73 -34.81 43.80
N ILE A 213 -47.90 -34.75 43.14
CA ILE A 213 -49.31 -34.54 43.61
C ILE A 213 -49.75 -33.14 44.10
N THR A 214 -50.93 -32.57 43.81
CA THR A 214 -52.22 -32.93 43.13
C THR A 214 -52.99 -31.61 42.91
N ALA A 215 -53.62 -31.36 41.74
CA ALA A 215 -55.07 -31.37 41.46
C ALA A 215 -55.94 -30.24 42.09
N GLU A 216 -56.98 -29.85 41.32
CA GLU A 216 -58.11 -28.94 41.61
C GLU A 216 -57.89 -27.44 41.36
N SER A 217 -58.86 -26.65 40.92
CA SER A 217 -60.15 -26.82 40.21
C SER A 217 -60.70 -25.39 40.11
N ALA A 218 -61.34 -25.09 38.98
CA ALA A 218 -62.43 -24.13 38.79
C ALA A 218 -62.37 -22.69 39.34
N ALA A 219 -62.83 -21.80 38.43
CA ALA A 219 -63.76 -20.70 38.66
C ALA A 219 -63.20 -19.27 38.51
N SER A 220 -63.52 -18.71 37.34
CA SER A 220 -63.82 -17.28 37.18
C SER A 220 -65.09 -16.94 37.98
N PRO A 221 -65.20 -15.73 38.55
CA PRO A 221 -66.00 -14.68 37.88
C PRO A 221 -65.35 -13.29 38.04
N ALA A 222 -65.30 -12.46 36.99
CA ALA A 222 -66.35 -11.57 36.48
C ALA A 222 -66.17 -10.11 36.94
N ALA A 223 -66.33 -9.25 35.93
CA ALA A 223 -66.94 -7.93 35.97
C ALA A 223 -66.22 -6.76 36.68
N ALA A 224 -65.93 -5.75 35.86
CA ALA A 224 -66.34 -4.34 35.98
C ALA A 224 -65.14 -3.39 35.86
N GLN A 225 -65.18 -2.22 35.22
CA GLN A 225 -66.13 -1.50 34.36
C GLN A 225 -65.28 -0.30 33.84
N SER A 226 -65.47 0.11 32.59
CA SER A 226 -64.99 1.42 32.11
C SER A 226 -66.21 2.28 31.73
N PRO A 227 -66.25 3.58 32.05
CA PRO A 227 -67.41 4.41 31.78
C PRO A 227 -67.37 5.03 30.38
N SER A 228 -68.35 4.63 29.58
CA SER A 228 -69.30 5.45 28.81
C SER A 228 -68.97 6.92 28.43
N LYS A 229 -69.08 7.21 27.13
CA LYS A 229 -69.62 8.47 26.59
C LYS A 229 -70.57 8.18 25.42
N LYS A 230 -71.89 8.39 25.63
CA LYS A 230 -72.99 8.48 24.63
C LYS A 230 -73.03 9.95 24.13
N GLN A 231 -73.52 10.37 22.96
CA GLN A 231 -74.43 9.92 21.88
C GLN A 231 -74.39 11.05 20.78
N PRO A 232 -75.21 11.11 19.70
CA PRO A 232 -76.19 10.16 19.15
C PRO A 232 -76.08 9.90 17.63
N ALA A 233 -76.99 9.05 17.14
CA ALA A 233 -77.08 8.45 15.81
C ALA A 233 -77.91 9.27 14.79
N SER A 234 -77.65 9.03 13.50
CA SER A 234 -78.64 9.14 12.41
C SER A 234 -78.21 8.30 11.20
N ASP A 235 -79.11 7.44 10.75
CA ASP A 235 -78.96 6.45 9.66
C ASP A 235 -78.89 7.06 8.25
N ALA A 236 -77.94 6.59 7.42
CA ALA A 236 -78.02 6.57 5.95
C ALA A 236 -76.98 5.55 5.38
N PRO A 237 -77.27 4.87 4.24
CA PRO A 237 -76.56 3.66 3.84
C PRO A 237 -75.16 3.87 3.25
N ALA A 238 -74.35 2.84 3.42
CA ALA A 238 -72.93 2.66 3.08
C ALA A 238 -72.38 3.41 1.84
N ILE A 239 -71.39 4.25 2.09
CA ILE A 239 -70.27 4.49 1.18
C ILE A 239 -68.99 4.19 1.97
N VAL A 240 -68.34 3.06 1.66
CA VAL A 240 -66.99 2.78 2.18
C VAL A 240 -66.03 3.73 1.48
N PHE A 241 -65.70 4.85 2.13
CA PHE A 241 -64.60 5.70 1.70
C PHE A 241 -63.29 4.99 2.05
N LEU A 242 -62.76 4.19 1.13
CA LEU A 242 -61.37 3.76 1.23
C LEU A 242 -60.51 5.01 1.08
N PRO A 243 -59.67 5.36 2.08
CA PRO A 243 -58.73 6.46 1.91
C PRO A 243 -57.82 6.15 0.71
N PRO A 244 -57.47 7.15 -0.12
CA PRO A 244 -56.62 6.93 -1.27
C PRO A 244 -55.31 6.24 -0.84
N PRO A 245 -54.82 5.23 -1.58
CA PRO A 245 -53.56 4.58 -1.27
C PRO A 245 -52.47 5.66 -1.28
N ARG A 246 -51.71 5.77 -0.18
CA ARG A 246 -50.63 6.74 -0.06
C ARG A 246 -49.71 6.57 -1.27
N SER A 247 -49.58 7.61 -2.08
CA SER A 247 -48.60 7.65 -3.18
C SER A 247 -47.20 7.74 -2.57
N ASN A 248 -46.64 6.61 -2.15
CA ASN A 248 -45.27 6.52 -1.66
C ASN A 248 -44.33 6.50 -2.87
N GLY A 249 -44.11 7.67 -3.48
CA GLY A 249 -42.95 7.92 -4.33
C GLY A 249 -41.69 8.09 -3.48
N ALA A 250 -41.34 7.05 -2.69
CA ALA A 250 -40.07 6.81 -2.00
C ALA A 250 -40.27 5.68 -0.97
N PRO A 251 -39.30 4.79 -0.74
CA PRO A 251 -39.38 3.83 0.35
C PRO A 251 -39.36 4.58 1.70
N ALA A 252 -40.53 4.84 2.26
CA ALA A 252 -40.65 5.37 3.62
C ALA A 252 -40.11 4.30 4.58
N LYS A 253 -38.88 4.50 5.06
CA LYS A 253 -38.29 3.71 6.14
C LYS A 253 -39.22 3.84 7.35
N VAL A 254 -40.00 2.79 7.62
CA VAL A 254 -40.76 2.69 8.86
C VAL A 254 -39.75 2.53 9.98
N PRO A 255 -39.64 3.46 10.94
CA PRO A 255 -38.75 3.28 12.07
C PRO A 255 -39.34 2.18 12.97
N ILE A 256 -38.88 0.95 12.77
CA ILE A 256 -39.17 -0.16 13.68
C ILE A 256 -38.39 0.12 14.96
N ARG A 257 -39.09 0.55 16.02
CA ARG A 257 -38.50 0.66 17.36
C ARG A 257 -38.83 -0.62 18.10
N PHE A 258 -37.80 -1.42 18.34
CA PHE A 258 -37.93 -2.58 19.23
C PHE A 258 -38.09 -2.09 20.66
N THR A 259 -39.01 -2.71 21.40
CA THR A 259 -39.16 -2.47 22.83
C THR A 259 -37.93 -2.99 23.56
N GLU A 260 -37.17 -2.09 24.18
CA GLU A 260 -35.99 -2.45 24.95
C GLU A 260 -36.39 -3.36 26.10
N ARG A 261 -35.84 -4.58 26.11
CA ARG A 261 -36.15 -5.57 27.14
C ARG A 261 -34.85 -6.07 27.76
N ALA A 262 -34.80 -6.07 29.09
CA ALA A 262 -33.63 -6.53 29.84
C ALA A 262 -33.44 -8.05 29.79
N PHE A 263 -34.51 -8.80 29.52
CA PHE A 263 -34.49 -10.26 29.45
C PHE A 263 -34.62 -10.75 27.99
N PRO A 264 -33.92 -11.83 27.59
CA PRO A 264 -33.99 -12.41 26.24
C PRO A 264 -35.33 -13.07 25.87
N THR A 265 -36.13 -13.50 26.86
CA THR A 265 -37.33 -14.34 26.65
C THR A 265 -38.63 -13.54 26.56
N PRO A 266 -39.40 -13.52 25.47
CA PRO A 266 -40.52 -12.58 25.26
C PRO A 266 -41.43 -12.37 26.48
N LEU A 267 -41.89 -11.12 26.70
CA LEU A 267 -42.62 -10.72 27.90
C LEU A 267 -43.87 -11.58 28.13
N ARG A 268 -43.90 -12.31 29.24
CA ARG A 268 -45.09 -13.02 29.71
C ARG A 268 -45.72 -12.20 30.83
N GLN A 269 -46.93 -11.66 30.62
CA GLN A 269 -47.59 -10.76 31.58
C GLN A 269 -47.69 -11.35 33.01
N SER A 270 -47.79 -12.68 33.14
CA SER A 270 -47.81 -13.38 34.43
C SER A 270 -46.48 -13.32 35.21
N LYS A 271 -45.34 -13.12 34.54
CA LYS A 271 -44.01 -13.10 35.16
C LYS A 271 -43.45 -11.68 35.36
N LYS A 272 -44.27 -10.66 35.08
CA LYS A 272 -43.84 -9.26 35.16
C LYS A 272 -43.41 -8.86 36.57
N ALA A 273 -44.15 -9.28 37.60
CA ALA A 273 -43.82 -8.98 39.00
C ALA A 273 -42.49 -9.61 39.44
N GLU A 274 -42.23 -10.86 39.04
CA GLU A 274 -40.96 -11.54 39.31
C GLU A 274 -39.78 -10.89 38.57
N GLU A 275 -40.00 -10.44 37.33
CA GLU A 275 -39.01 -9.69 36.54
C GLU A 275 -38.71 -8.34 37.20
N ASP A 276 -39.73 -7.61 37.68
CA ASP A 276 -39.56 -6.32 38.35
C ASP A 276 -38.83 -6.45 39.70
N ASP A 277 -39.14 -7.48 40.49
CA ASP A 277 -38.44 -7.79 41.75
C ASP A 277 -36.97 -8.20 41.51
N TRP A 278 -36.71 -8.96 40.45
CA TRP A 278 -35.35 -9.31 40.04
C TRP A 278 -34.58 -8.06 39.60
N MET A 279 -35.21 -7.17 38.83
CA MET A 279 -34.63 -5.89 38.39
C MET A 279 -34.35 -4.97 39.58
N ALA A 280 -35.20 -4.96 40.61
CA ALA A 280 -35.00 -4.16 41.82
C ALA A 280 -33.82 -4.67 42.66
N ARG A 281 -33.70 -6.00 42.83
CA ARG A 281 -32.58 -6.62 43.57
C ARG A 281 -31.24 -6.47 42.84
N ASN A 282 -31.26 -6.59 41.52
CA ASN A 282 -30.07 -6.46 40.67
C ASN A 282 -29.87 -5.06 40.11
N LYS A 283 -30.60 -4.06 40.60
CA LYS A 283 -30.54 -2.67 40.12
C LYS A 283 -29.12 -2.11 40.11
N HIS A 284 -28.35 -2.38 41.16
CA HIS A 284 -26.95 -1.96 41.25
C HIS A 284 -26.06 -2.58 40.16
N LEU A 285 -26.30 -3.85 39.79
CA LEU A 285 -25.57 -4.57 38.74
C LEU A 285 -26.00 -4.09 37.35
N ILE A 286 -27.28 -3.77 37.17
CA ILE A 286 -27.83 -3.22 35.93
C ILE A 286 -27.37 -1.78 35.72
N ASP A 287 -27.30 -0.96 36.76
CA ASP A 287 -26.79 0.41 36.70
C ASP A 287 -25.26 0.43 36.52
N ALA A 288 -24.54 -0.54 37.11
CA ALA A 288 -23.12 -0.76 36.83
C ALA A 288 -22.90 -1.23 35.38
N ARG A 289 -23.75 -2.13 34.86
CA ARG A 289 -23.73 -2.55 33.46
C ARG A 289 -24.16 -1.45 32.51
N ARG A 290 -25.10 -0.57 32.87
CA ARG A 290 -25.47 0.61 32.07
C ARG A 290 -24.37 1.68 32.10
N ARG A 291 -23.67 1.85 33.22
CA ARG A 291 -22.47 2.71 33.30
C ARG A 291 -21.28 2.12 32.55
N ALA A 292 -21.13 0.79 32.56
CA ALA A 292 -20.19 0.08 31.70
C ALA A 292 -20.59 0.27 30.24
N VAL A 293 -21.82 -0.06 29.83
CA VAL A 293 -22.33 0.15 28.46
C VAL A 293 -22.32 1.63 28.03
N ALA A 294 -22.44 2.61 28.92
CA ALA A 294 -22.30 4.03 28.57
C ALA A 294 -20.83 4.46 28.43
N LYS A 295 -19.91 3.80 29.14
CA LYS A 295 -18.46 3.94 28.98
C LYS A 295 -17.98 3.18 27.74
N ASP A 296 -18.51 1.99 27.52
CA ASP A 296 -18.35 1.17 26.33
C ASP A 296 -19.04 1.83 25.13
N ALA A 297 -20.14 2.58 25.23
CA ALA A 297 -20.71 3.31 24.08
C ALA A 297 -19.81 4.49 23.61
N ALA A 298 -18.89 4.96 24.45
CA ALA A 298 -17.86 5.90 24.06
C ALA A 298 -16.63 5.20 23.44
N ASP A 299 -16.40 3.92 23.76
CA ASP A 299 -15.26 3.11 23.29
C ASP A 299 -15.65 1.98 22.28
N ALA A 300 -16.94 1.77 21.99
CA ALA A 300 -17.49 0.67 21.19
C ALA A 300 -17.89 1.13 19.79
N ILE A 301 -16.86 1.42 19.01
CA ILE A 301 -16.83 1.01 17.60
C ILE A 301 -16.02 -0.30 17.52
N GLY A 302 -16.44 -1.32 18.28
CA GLY A 302 -15.83 -2.65 18.37
C GLY A 302 -15.81 -3.12 19.84
N GLU A 303 -16.13 -4.33 20.25
CA GLU A 303 -16.28 -5.64 19.61
C GLU A 303 -17.15 -6.51 20.56
N GLU A 304 -18.12 -7.27 20.04
CA GLU A 304 -18.50 -8.55 20.63
C GLU A 304 -18.70 -9.53 19.47
N ASP A 305 -17.62 -10.20 19.06
CA ASP A 305 -17.67 -11.51 18.42
C ASP A 305 -16.26 -12.11 18.48
N ALA A 306 -16.14 -13.38 18.86
CA ALA A 306 -14.86 -14.09 19.00
C ALA A 306 -14.07 -14.25 17.67
N SER A 307 -14.54 -13.65 16.57
CA SER A 307 -13.79 -13.37 15.34
C SER A 307 -12.79 -12.22 15.48
N SER A 308 -12.94 -11.39 16.53
CA SER A 308 -12.21 -10.14 16.80
C SER A 308 -10.68 -10.28 16.86
N ILE A 309 -10.15 -11.35 17.46
CA ILE A 309 -8.69 -11.50 17.60
C ILE A 309 -8.05 -11.76 16.23
N GLN A 310 -8.70 -12.57 15.37
CA GLN A 310 -8.22 -12.88 14.02
C GLN A 310 -8.52 -11.75 13.02
N ASP A 311 -9.66 -11.06 13.16
CA ASP A 311 -10.02 -9.86 12.38
C ASP A 311 -9.18 -8.62 12.78
N ARG A 312 -8.26 -8.76 13.73
CA ARG A 312 -7.30 -7.72 14.12
C ARG A 312 -5.93 -7.89 13.45
N ASP A 313 -5.57 -9.12 13.07
CA ASP A 313 -4.30 -9.42 12.39
C ASP A 313 -4.39 -9.10 10.88
N PRO A 314 -3.57 -8.16 10.36
CA PRO A 314 -3.61 -7.76 8.95
C PRO A 314 -3.33 -8.90 7.96
N ASP A 315 -2.43 -9.82 8.32
CA ASP A 315 -2.06 -10.98 7.49
C ASP A 315 -3.21 -11.99 7.35
N TRP A 316 -3.99 -12.19 8.40
CA TRP A 316 -5.15 -13.08 8.37
C TRP A 316 -6.26 -12.50 7.49
N LEU A 317 -6.52 -11.20 7.59
CA LEU A 317 -7.48 -10.49 6.73
C LEU A 317 -7.05 -10.50 5.25
N LYS A 318 -5.74 -10.40 4.99
CA LYS A 318 -5.19 -10.59 3.64
C LYS A 318 -5.44 -12.02 3.13
N ALA A 319 -5.13 -13.05 3.92
CA ALA A 319 -5.35 -14.44 3.53
C ALA A 319 -6.84 -14.74 3.24
N LYS A 320 -7.75 -14.18 4.05
CA LYS A 320 -9.19 -14.23 3.81
C LYS A 320 -9.59 -13.55 2.50
N GLY A 321 -8.98 -12.41 2.19
CA GLY A 321 -9.12 -11.74 0.88
C GLY A 321 -8.58 -12.58 -0.29
N ASP A 322 -7.49 -13.32 -0.09
CA ASP A 322 -6.89 -14.20 -1.11
C ASP A 322 -7.83 -15.36 -1.44
N ASP A 323 -8.49 -15.94 -0.43
CA ASP A 323 -9.46 -17.02 -0.62
C ASP A 323 -10.74 -16.54 -1.32
N LEU A 324 -11.20 -15.32 -1.02
CA LEU A 324 -12.31 -14.69 -1.73
C LEU A 324 -11.96 -14.37 -3.20
N LEU A 325 -10.71 -13.95 -3.47
CA LEU A 325 -10.21 -13.74 -4.83
C LEU A 325 -10.17 -15.05 -5.63
N LYS A 326 -9.79 -16.18 -4.99
CA LYS A 326 -9.83 -17.52 -5.61
C LYS A 326 -11.27 -17.98 -5.85
N ALA A 327 -12.18 -17.67 -4.94
CA ALA A 327 -13.61 -17.97 -5.08
C ALA A 327 -14.31 -17.10 -6.15
N GLY A 328 -13.66 -16.05 -6.64
CA GLY A 328 -14.19 -15.16 -7.68
C GLY A 328 -15.08 -14.03 -7.15
N ASP A 329 -15.26 -13.91 -5.83
CA ASP A 329 -15.92 -12.77 -5.21
C ASP A 329 -14.96 -11.59 -5.09
N LEU A 330 -14.89 -10.81 -6.17
CA LEU A 330 -13.98 -9.67 -6.28
C LEU A 330 -14.36 -8.53 -5.32
N ALA A 331 -15.66 -8.33 -5.06
CA ALA A 331 -16.15 -7.26 -4.19
C ALA A 331 -15.91 -7.60 -2.71
N GLY A 332 -16.18 -8.85 -2.32
CA GLY A 332 -15.84 -9.37 -1.00
C GLY A 332 -14.32 -9.30 -0.74
N ALA A 333 -13.51 -9.69 -1.72
CA ALA A 333 -12.05 -9.60 -1.60
C ALA A 333 -11.57 -8.15 -1.42
N ALA A 334 -12.08 -7.19 -2.21
CA ALA A 334 -11.71 -5.79 -2.07
C ALA A 334 -12.05 -5.21 -0.68
N ASN A 335 -13.16 -5.65 -0.09
CA ASN A 335 -13.56 -5.27 1.27
C ASN A 335 -12.66 -5.91 2.34
N ALA A 336 -12.32 -7.19 2.20
CA ALA A 336 -11.41 -7.89 3.12
C ALA A 336 -10.01 -7.26 3.14
N TYR A 337 -9.44 -6.93 1.97
CA TYR A 337 -8.20 -6.15 1.90
C TYR A 337 -8.37 -4.72 2.41
N GLY A 338 -9.55 -4.13 2.23
CA GLY A 338 -9.91 -2.84 2.83
C GLY A 338 -9.81 -2.88 4.36
N ALA A 339 -10.34 -3.92 4.99
CA ALA A 339 -10.23 -4.14 6.44
C ALA A 339 -8.78 -4.37 6.87
N ALA A 340 -8.00 -5.16 6.12
CA ALA A 340 -6.57 -5.37 6.41
C ALA A 340 -5.81 -4.03 6.44
N LEU A 341 -6.10 -3.15 5.48
CA LEU A 341 -5.46 -1.84 5.35
C LEU A 341 -5.95 -0.79 6.35
N GLN A 342 -7.10 -0.99 6.97
CA GLN A 342 -7.53 -0.18 8.11
C GLN A 342 -6.73 -0.52 9.37
N ARG A 343 -6.25 -1.77 9.50
CA ARG A 343 -5.41 -2.22 10.63
C ARG A 343 -3.94 -1.88 10.39
N ASP A 344 -3.42 -2.22 9.22
CA ASP A 344 -2.07 -1.88 8.77
C ASP A 344 -2.11 -1.15 7.42
N PRO A 345 -2.09 0.20 7.42
CA PRO A 345 -2.06 0.99 6.20
C PRO A 345 -0.81 0.78 5.34
N ALA A 346 0.27 0.22 5.92
CA ALA A 346 1.54 -0.02 5.23
C ALA A 346 1.62 -1.42 4.58
N HIS A 347 0.56 -2.24 4.71
CA HIS A 347 0.59 -3.63 4.28
C HIS A 347 0.64 -3.79 2.73
N LEU A 348 1.84 -3.94 2.19
CA LEU A 348 2.12 -3.97 0.75
C LEU A 348 1.36 -5.08 0.01
N GLY A 349 1.23 -6.27 0.61
CA GLY A 349 0.54 -7.41 0.00
C GLY A 349 -0.96 -7.16 -0.20
N ALA A 350 -1.61 -6.51 0.76
CA ALA A 350 -3.04 -6.18 0.68
C ALA A 350 -3.29 -5.03 -0.30
N LEU A 351 -2.39 -4.04 -0.38
CA LEU A 351 -2.49 -2.97 -1.40
C LEU A 351 -2.39 -3.54 -2.81
N GLY A 352 -1.44 -4.44 -3.05
CA GLY A 352 -1.28 -5.11 -4.35
C GLY A 352 -2.50 -5.95 -4.73
N ASN A 353 -2.96 -6.82 -3.83
CA ASN A 353 -4.07 -7.72 -4.12
C ASN A 353 -5.42 -6.97 -4.21
N ARG A 354 -5.60 -5.88 -3.45
CA ARG A 354 -6.75 -4.97 -3.59
C ARG A 354 -6.75 -4.24 -4.91
N ALA A 355 -5.59 -3.80 -5.40
CA ALA A 355 -5.47 -3.20 -6.72
C ALA A 355 -5.87 -4.21 -7.82
N VAL A 356 -5.44 -5.47 -7.71
CA VAL A 356 -5.84 -6.54 -8.64
C VAL A 356 -7.36 -6.78 -8.59
N ALA A 357 -7.96 -6.87 -7.41
CA ALA A 357 -9.40 -7.03 -7.26
C ALA A 357 -10.18 -5.85 -7.87
N ARG A 358 -9.70 -4.62 -7.67
CA ARG A 358 -10.30 -3.38 -8.23
C ARG A 358 -10.15 -3.27 -9.74
N LEU A 359 -9.04 -3.71 -10.32
CA LEU A 359 -8.87 -3.80 -11.77
C LEU A 359 -9.86 -4.78 -12.39
N ARG A 360 -10.06 -5.95 -11.76
CA ARG A 360 -11.05 -6.93 -12.24
C ARG A 360 -12.50 -6.44 -12.11
N LEU A 361 -12.76 -5.47 -11.21
CA LEU A 361 -14.04 -4.79 -11.05
C LEU A 361 -14.21 -3.56 -11.98
N GLY A 362 -13.17 -3.14 -12.70
CA GLY A 362 -13.19 -1.95 -13.56
C GLY A 362 -13.03 -0.61 -12.81
N HIS A 363 -12.55 -0.64 -11.56
CA HIS A 363 -12.27 0.55 -10.75
C HIS A 363 -10.82 1.01 -10.91
N ASP A 364 -10.45 1.42 -12.13
CA ASP A 364 -9.07 1.66 -12.53
C ASP A 364 -8.39 2.81 -11.76
N THR A 365 -9.14 3.86 -11.43
CA THR A 365 -8.62 5.02 -10.69
C THR A 365 -8.27 4.66 -9.24
N ALA A 366 -9.12 3.87 -8.58
CA ALA A 366 -8.88 3.40 -7.22
C ALA A 366 -7.74 2.37 -7.17
N ALA A 367 -7.61 1.52 -8.20
CA ALA A 367 -6.49 0.59 -8.32
C ALA A 367 -5.15 1.32 -8.52
N ALA A 368 -5.13 2.38 -9.32
CA ALA A 368 -3.95 3.21 -9.52
C ALA A 368 -3.50 3.91 -8.22
N LEU A 369 -4.45 4.33 -7.38
CA LEU A 369 -4.14 4.89 -6.05
C LEU A 369 -3.51 3.83 -5.13
N ASP A 370 -4.06 2.62 -5.10
CA ASP A 370 -3.49 1.51 -4.32
C ASP A 370 -2.08 1.12 -4.79
N CYS A 371 -1.84 1.13 -6.10
CA CYS A 371 -0.49 0.89 -6.65
C CYS A 371 0.47 2.03 -6.29
N THR A 372 0.00 3.29 -6.34
CA THR A 372 0.82 4.46 -6.00
C THR A 372 1.19 4.47 -4.52
N THR A 373 0.25 4.14 -3.65
CA THR A 373 0.49 4.01 -2.20
C THR A 373 1.45 2.86 -1.90
N ALA A 374 1.27 1.70 -2.53
CA ALA A 374 2.22 0.59 -2.41
C ALA A 374 3.64 1.02 -2.83
N LEU A 375 3.80 1.67 -3.98
CA LEU A 375 5.10 2.17 -4.45
C LEU A 375 5.75 3.20 -3.53
N SER A 376 4.96 4.00 -2.81
CA SER A 376 5.46 4.97 -1.83
C SER A 376 5.96 4.34 -0.53
N LEU A 377 5.42 3.17 -0.18
CA LEU A 377 5.76 2.42 1.01
C LEU A 377 6.95 1.47 0.80
N LEU A 378 7.26 1.11 -0.46
CA LEU A 378 8.46 0.32 -0.76
C LEU A 378 9.71 1.15 -0.43
N PRO A 379 10.64 0.63 0.39
CA PRO A 379 11.92 1.29 0.62
C PRO A 379 12.64 1.46 -0.72
N ARG A 380 13.09 2.69 -1.01
CA ARG A 380 13.95 2.94 -2.17
C ARG A 380 15.19 2.06 -2.03
N PRO A 381 15.67 1.43 -3.13
CA PRO A 381 16.91 0.67 -3.04
C PRO A 381 18.01 1.61 -2.52
N PRO A 382 18.73 1.22 -1.44
CA PRO A 382 19.83 2.01 -0.95
C PRO A 382 20.95 2.02 -2.00
N VAL A 383 21.68 3.14 -2.06
CA VAL A 383 22.85 3.32 -2.93
C VAL A 383 24.04 2.46 -2.44
N ASP A 384 23.96 1.87 -1.23
CA ASP A 384 24.98 0.96 -0.67
C ASP A 384 24.35 -0.26 0.06
N PRO A 385 25.08 -1.38 0.22
CA PRO A 385 24.49 -2.68 0.58
C PRO A 385 24.52 -2.99 2.09
N ALA A 386 23.37 -2.95 2.77
CA ALA A 386 23.12 -3.64 4.06
C ALA A 386 21.60 -3.81 4.32
N PRO A 387 21.17 -4.80 5.15
CA PRO A 387 20.26 -5.90 4.80
C PRO A 387 18.78 -5.44 4.71
N ALA A 388 17.98 -5.74 3.67
CA ALA A 388 17.59 -6.99 2.99
C ALA A 388 16.20 -7.51 3.44
N LEU A 389 15.13 -6.86 2.93
CA LEU A 389 13.92 -7.60 2.58
C LEU A 389 14.23 -8.45 1.31
N PRO A 390 13.63 -9.64 1.15
CA PRO A 390 13.96 -10.54 0.05
C PRO A 390 13.71 -9.84 -1.29
N PRO A 391 14.71 -9.81 -2.20
CA PRO A 391 14.63 -9.08 -3.47
C PRO A 391 13.54 -9.61 -4.42
N VAL A 392 12.98 -10.79 -4.14
CA VAL A 392 12.02 -11.50 -4.97
C VAL A 392 10.60 -10.95 -4.78
N ASP A 393 10.17 -10.70 -3.55
CA ASP A 393 8.84 -10.13 -3.28
C ASP A 393 8.79 -8.66 -3.66
N LEU A 394 9.83 -7.88 -3.37
CA LEU A 394 9.95 -6.49 -3.80
C LEU A 394 9.94 -6.36 -5.33
N ALA A 395 10.70 -7.19 -6.06
CA ALA A 395 10.72 -7.13 -7.52
C ALA A 395 9.41 -7.61 -8.13
N LEU A 396 8.76 -8.64 -7.57
CA LEU A 396 7.45 -9.11 -8.05
C LEU A 396 6.35 -8.10 -7.76
N LEU A 397 6.27 -7.55 -6.55
CA LEU A 397 5.33 -6.49 -6.16
C LEU A 397 5.57 -5.22 -6.96
N ARG A 398 6.83 -4.84 -7.19
CA ARG A 398 7.21 -3.72 -8.07
C ARG A 398 6.75 -3.97 -9.49
N LYS A 399 7.01 -5.16 -10.03
CA LYS A 399 6.61 -5.53 -11.40
C LYS A 399 5.09 -5.65 -11.53
N GLN A 400 4.38 -6.09 -10.51
CA GLN A 400 2.92 -6.15 -10.46
C GLN A 400 2.31 -4.74 -10.29
N ALA A 401 2.90 -3.87 -9.47
CA ALA A 401 2.47 -2.49 -9.31
C ALA A 401 2.77 -1.64 -10.56
N ASP A 402 3.92 -1.85 -11.19
CA ASP A 402 4.30 -1.21 -12.46
C ASP A 402 3.45 -1.75 -13.62
N ALA A 403 3.17 -3.05 -13.66
CA ALA A 403 2.26 -3.64 -14.65
C ALA A 403 0.82 -3.19 -14.43
N ALA A 404 0.33 -3.12 -13.19
CA ALA A 404 -0.99 -2.59 -12.86
C ALA A 404 -1.10 -1.09 -13.14
N ALA A 405 -0.05 -0.31 -12.88
CA ALA A 405 0.01 1.11 -13.23
C ALA A 405 0.06 1.33 -14.75
N ALA A 406 0.79 0.49 -15.49
CA ALA A 406 0.84 0.53 -16.96
C ALA A 406 -0.50 0.10 -17.58
N LEU A 407 -1.15 -0.92 -17.03
CA LEU A 407 -2.44 -1.43 -17.51
C LEU A 407 -3.59 -0.48 -17.12
N ALA A 408 -3.54 0.17 -15.95
CA ALA A 408 -4.44 1.25 -15.57
C ALA A 408 -4.22 2.53 -16.42
N ALA A 409 -2.97 2.84 -16.80
CA ALA A 409 -2.68 3.92 -17.73
C ALA A 409 -3.21 3.61 -19.15
N GLU A 410 -3.04 2.38 -19.64
CA GLU A 410 -3.58 1.96 -20.93
C GLU A 410 -5.12 1.91 -20.94
N MET A 411 -5.77 1.41 -19.89
CA MET A 411 -7.23 1.36 -19.81
C MET A 411 -7.87 2.73 -19.50
N SER A 412 -7.20 3.61 -18.75
CA SER A 412 -7.62 5.01 -18.57
C SER A 412 -7.55 5.83 -19.86
N THR A 413 -6.73 5.45 -20.85
CA THR A 413 -6.74 6.09 -22.18
C THR A 413 -7.84 5.58 -23.11
N LYS A 414 -8.45 4.43 -22.80
CA LYS A 414 -9.55 3.82 -23.59
C LYS A 414 -10.93 3.90 -22.92
N GLY A 415 -11.00 4.20 -21.63
CA GLY A 415 -12.25 4.39 -20.91
C GLY A 415 -12.89 5.74 -21.23
N LYS A 416 -13.97 5.73 -22.02
CA LYS A 416 -14.98 6.80 -22.02
C LYS A 416 -15.66 6.85 -20.64
N GLY A 417 -14.95 7.34 -19.64
CA GLY A 417 -15.51 7.72 -18.34
C GLY A 417 -15.72 9.23 -18.34
N ALA A 418 -16.93 9.66 -18.00
CA ALA A 418 -17.31 11.07 -17.98
C ALA A 418 -16.26 11.93 -17.21
N PRO A 419 -15.86 13.09 -17.75
CA PRO A 419 -14.88 13.94 -17.08
C PRO A 419 -15.46 14.45 -15.77
N GLY A 420 -14.77 14.20 -14.66
CA GLY A 420 -15.02 14.93 -13.42
C GLY A 420 -14.83 16.44 -13.67
N PRO A 421 -15.50 17.33 -12.91
CA PRO A 421 -15.68 18.75 -13.25
C PRO A 421 -14.41 19.62 -13.17
N ALA A 422 -13.20 19.06 -13.07
CA ALA A 422 -11.98 19.83 -12.85
C ALA A 422 -10.69 19.21 -13.41
N ALA A 423 -10.75 18.22 -14.31
CA ALA A 423 -9.55 17.83 -15.05
C ALA A 423 -9.32 18.85 -16.19
N PRO A 424 -8.09 19.30 -16.46
CA PRO A 424 -7.84 19.99 -17.71
C PRO A 424 -8.16 18.97 -18.79
N SER A 425 -9.17 19.25 -19.63
CA SER A 425 -9.59 18.32 -20.67
C SER A 425 -8.32 17.86 -21.42
N ALA A 426 -8.20 16.58 -21.73
CA ALA A 426 -7.05 16.07 -22.46
C ALA A 426 -6.78 16.92 -23.73
N GLU A 427 -7.86 17.46 -24.30
CA GLU A 427 -7.90 18.49 -25.34
C GLU A 427 -7.06 19.74 -25.02
N ALA A 428 -7.17 20.33 -23.83
CA ALA A 428 -6.38 21.51 -23.44
C ALA A 428 -4.88 21.22 -23.34
N SER A 429 -4.50 20.00 -22.95
CA SER A 429 -3.10 19.58 -22.91
C SER A 429 -2.54 19.29 -24.31
N GLU A 430 -3.36 18.73 -25.20
CA GLU A 430 -3.01 18.54 -26.62
C GLU A 430 -2.90 19.88 -27.36
N LEU A 431 -3.82 20.82 -27.06
CA LEU A 431 -3.81 22.17 -27.61
C LEU A 431 -2.56 22.95 -27.18
N LEU A 432 -2.04 22.76 -25.97
CA LEU A 432 -0.82 23.45 -25.53
C LEU A 432 0.38 23.24 -26.48
N ALA A 433 0.48 22.06 -27.10
CA ALA A 433 1.54 21.74 -28.05
C ALA A 433 1.28 22.29 -29.47
N LYS A 434 0.01 22.49 -29.84
CA LYS A 434 -0.41 22.92 -31.18
C LYS A 434 -0.64 24.43 -31.26
N ASP A 435 -1.44 24.97 -30.35
CA ASP A 435 -1.80 26.37 -30.22
C ASP A 435 -1.90 26.77 -28.73
N PRO A 436 -0.85 27.38 -28.15
CA PRO A 436 -0.85 27.77 -26.75
C PRO A 436 -1.85 28.89 -26.44
N ALA A 437 -2.24 29.72 -27.43
CA ALA A 437 -3.21 30.80 -27.21
C ALA A 437 -4.62 30.24 -27.05
N ALA A 438 -4.99 29.24 -27.87
CA ALA A 438 -6.26 28.53 -27.75
C ALA A 438 -6.37 27.73 -26.44
N ALA A 439 -5.27 27.29 -25.85
CA ALA A 439 -5.26 26.51 -24.60
C ALA A 439 -5.53 27.35 -23.33
N LEU A 440 -5.16 28.64 -23.32
CA LEU A 440 -5.34 29.54 -22.17
C LEU A 440 -6.77 29.61 -21.60
N PRO A 441 -7.84 29.79 -22.40
CA PRO A 441 -9.20 29.86 -21.87
C PRO A 441 -9.65 28.56 -21.18
N HIS A 442 -9.19 27.40 -21.64
CA HIS A 442 -9.50 26.11 -21.01
C HIS A 442 -8.87 26.00 -19.61
N TYR A 443 -7.62 26.45 -19.45
CA TYR A 443 -6.98 26.50 -18.14
C TYR A 443 -7.60 27.58 -17.25
N ALA A 444 -7.98 28.74 -17.79
CA ALA A 444 -8.67 29.79 -17.05
C ALA A 444 -10.03 29.32 -16.52
N ALA A 445 -10.81 28.59 -17.33
CA ALA A 445 -12.07 27.99 -16.91
C ALA A 445 -11.86 26.96 -15.77
N SER A 446 -10.82 26.13 -15.87
CA SER A 446 -10.48 25.16 -14.81
C SER A 446 -10.12 25.86 -13.49
N LEU A 447 -9.38 26.97 -13.57
CA LEU A 447 -8.95 27.75 -12.41
C LEU A 447 -10.07 28.62 -11.82
N ALA A 448 -11.09 28.97 -12.62
CA ALA A 448 -12.30 29.61 -12.11
C ALA A 448 -13.10 28.68 -11.18
N VAL A 449 -13.04 27.36 -11.43
CA VAL A 449 -13.68 26.34 -10.58
C VAL A 449 -12.79 26.02 -9.37
N GLN A 450 -11.48 25.87 -9.57
CA GLN A 450 -10.52 25.58 -8.50
C GLN A 450 -9.27 26.46 -8.64
N PRO A 451 -9.19 27.59 -7.92
CA PRO A 451 -8.07 28.54 -8.04
C PRO A 451 -6.69 27.95 -7.72
N GLY A 452 -6.63 26.96 -6.81
CA GLY A 452 -5.40 26.28 -6.39
C GLY A 452 -5.01 25.07 -7.24
N PHE A 453 -5.66 24.83 -8.38
CA PHE A 453 -5.44 23.61 -9.16
C PHE A 453 -4.09 23.60 -9.91
N VAL A 454 -3.10 22.95 -9.29
CA VAL A 454 -1.68 22.96 -9.70
C VAL A 454 -1.44 22.51 -11.16
N PRO A 455 -2.05 21.43 -11.68
CA PRO A 455 -1.88 21.05 -13.09
C PRO A 455 -2.29 22.15 -14.08
N ALA A 456 -3.39 22.85 -13.83
CA ALA A 456 -3.83 23.94 -14.70
C ALA A 456 -2.92 25.16 -14.55
N LEU A 457 -2.49 25.53 -13.33
CA LEU A 457 -1.55 26.63 -13.12
C LEU A 457 -0.21 26.37 -13.83
N VAL A 458 0.35 25.17 -13.66
CA VAL A 458 1.59 24.77 -14.31
C VAL A 458 1.41 24.84 -15.83
N ASN A 459 0.38 24.19 -16.39
CA ASN A 459 0.16 24.17 -17.84
C ASN A 459 -0.16 25.53 -18.45
N ARG A 460 -0.90 26.40 -17.74
CA ARG A 460 -1.12 27.81 -18.14
C ARG A 460 0.18 28.61 -18.13
N ALA A 461 1.05 28.43 -17.14
CA ALA A 461 2.40 29.01 -17.16
C ALA A 461 3.23 28.53 -18.37
N GLY A 462 3.06 27.26 -18.76
CA GLY A 462 3.66 26.71 -19.99
C GLY A 462 3.17 27.42 -21.25
N ALA A 463 1.87 27.67 -21.36
CA ALA A 463 1.28 28.42 -22.48
C ALA A 463 1.82 29.85 -22.54
N HIS A 464 1.86 30.55 -21.40
CA HIS A 464 2.42 31.90 -21.30
C HIS A 464 3.92 31.94 -21.66
N ALA A 465 4.69 30.93 -21.26
CA ALA A 465 6.10 30.82 -21.64
C ALA A 465 6.29 30.69 -23.17
N SER A 466 5.44 29.90 -23.84
CA SER A 466 5.42 29.75 -25.30
C SER A 466 5.01 31.06 -26.00
N LEU A 467 4.06 31.79 -25.43
CA LEU A 467 3.61 33.11 -25.92
C LEU A 467 4.56 34.27 -25.56
N LYS A 468 5.67 33.98 -24.87
CA LYS A 468 6.64 34.97 -24.37
C LYS A 468 6.08 35.98 -23.36
N ASP A 469 4.92 35.70 -22.76
CA ASP A 469 4.41 36.46 -21.62
C ASP A 469 5.11 35.97 -20.33
N LEU A 470 6.29 36.52 -20.07
CA LEU A 470 7.16 36.09 -18.97
C LEU A 470 6.56 36.44 -17.61
N ALA A 471 5.85 37.56 -17.51
CA ALA A 471 5.26 38.04 -16.27
C ALA A 471 4.06 37.19 -15.86
N ALA A 472 3.19 36.79 -16.80
CA ALA A 472 2.11 35.85 -16.51
C ALA A 472 2.64 34.45 -16.17
N CYS A 473 3.70 33.99 -16.85
CA CYS A 473 4.36 32.73 -16.53
C CYS A 473 4.92 32.70 -15.10
N GLU A 474 5.62 33.76 -14.66
CA GLU A 474 6.13 33.83 -13.28
C GLU A 474 5.01 33.86 -12.24
N ARG A 475 3.92 34.59 -12.50
CA ARG A 475 2.74 34.64 -11.62
C ARG A 475 2.11 33.28 -11.45
N ASP A 476 1.81 32.58 -12.56
CA ASP A 476 1.16 31.27 -12.51
C ASP A 476 2.05 30.19 -11.91
N ALA A 477 3.36 30.21 -12.20
CA ALA A 477 4.31 29.27 -11.62
C ALA A 477 4.52 29.52 -10.12
N SER A 478 4.44 30.78 -9.66
CA SER A 478 4.51 31.11 -8.23
C SER A 478 3.23 30.72 -7.50
N ALA A 479 2.05 30.99 -8.09
CA ALA A 479 0.78 30.52 -7.55
C ALA A 479 0.72 28.98 -7.47
N ALA A 480 1.31 28.26 -8.44
CA ALA A 480 1.42 26.80 -8.37
C ALA A 480 2.28 26.34 -7.20
N LEU A 481 3.39 27.02 -6.91
CA LEU A 481 4.28 26.68 -5.80
C LEU A 481 3.66 27.04 -4.44
N GLU A 482 2.95 28.17 -4.34
CA GLU A 482 2.17 28.54 -3.16
C GLU A 482 1.06 27.54 -2.87
N ALA A 483 0.34 27.08 -3.89
CA ALA A 483 -0.69 26.04 -3.77
C ALA A 483 -0.10 24.68 -3.31
N LEU A 484 1.20 24.45 -3.54
CA LEU A 484 1.93 23.29 -3.02
C LEU A 484 2.57 23.54 -1.64
N GLY A 485 2.34 24.71 -1.04
CA GLY A 485 2.90 25.10 0.26
C GLY A 485 4.37 25.53 0.20
N ILE A 486 4.96 25.69 -1.00
CA ILE A 486 6.36 26.08 -1.21
C ILE A 486 6.38 27.55 -1.65
N GLY A 487 6.32 28.45 -0.67
CA GLY A 487 6.34 29.90 -0.92
C GLY A 487 7.69 30.45 -1.39
N GLU A 488 7.77 31.77 -1.61
CA GLU A 488 9.03 32.48 -1.87
C GLU A 488 9.94 32.57 -0.64
N ALA A 489 9.35 32.52 0.56
CA ALA A 489 10.09 32.39 1.81
C ALA A 489 10.90 31.10 1.77
N GLU A 490 12.15 31.17 2.23
CA GLU A 490 13.11 30.05 2.34
C GLU A 490 12.66 28.99 3.36
N THR A 491 11.41 28.56 3.29
CA THR A 491 10.96 27.38 3.98
C THR A 491 11.48 26.19 3.19
N SER A 492 12.24 25.33 3.86
CA SER A 492 12.57 24.04 3.30
C SER A 492 11.26 23.33 2.97
N VAL A 493 11.31 22.53 1.91
CA VAL A 493 10.26 21.59 1.54
C VAL A 493 9.76 20.84 2.81
N ALA A 494 10.67 20.47 3.72
CA ALA A 494 10.35 19.89 5.04
C ALA A 494 9.61 20.82 6.03
N ALA A 495 9.93 22.11 6.12
CA ALA A 495 9.26 23.05 7.03
C ALA A 495 7.82 23.37 6.60
N ALA A 496 7.58 23.44 5.29
CA ALA A 496 6.22 23.52 4.75
C ALA A 496 5.41 22.27 5.12
N VAL A 497 5.99 21.06 5.01
CA VAL A 497 5.32 19.82 5.45
C VAL A 497 4.90 19.89 6.92
N GLN A 498 5.77 20.38 7.79
CA GLN A 498 5.49 20.44 9.23
C GLN A 498 4.38 21.46 9.57
N ALA A 499 4.36 22.61 8.90
CA ALA A 499 3.31 23.62 9.08
C ALA A 499 1.92 23.12 8.62
N TRP A 500 1.86 22.40 7.50
CA TRP A 500 0.61 21.84 6.97
C TRP A 500 0.17 20.57 7.69
N ALA A 501 1.10 19.71 8.12
CA ALA A 501 0.81 18.58 9.01
C ALA A 501 0.24 19.03 10.36
N ALA A 502 0.67 20.20 10.86
CA ALA A 502 0.09 20.83 12.04
C ALA A 502 -1.30 21.46 11.77
N ALA A 503 -1.59 21.88 10.53
CA ALA A 503 -2.85 22.51 10.13
C ALA A 503 -3.96 21.51 9.74
N GLY A 504 -3.63 20.24 9.47
CA GLY A 504 -4.62 19.16 9.28
C GLY A 504 -5.48 19.21 8.00
N GLU A 505 -5.33 20.23 7.16
CA GLU A 505 -6.15 20.43 5.95
C GLU A 505 -5.30 20.37 4.68
N MET A 506 -5.15 19.19 4.08
CA MET A 506 -4.64 19.08 2.70
C MET A 506 -5.81 18.97 1.72
N PRO A 507 -5.89 19.81 0.68
CA PRO A 507 -6.89 19.64 -0.38
C PRO A 507 -6.70 18.28 -1.06
N ALA A 508 -7.78 17.50 -1.20
CA ALA A 508 -7.75 16.11 -1.71
C ALA A 508 -7.09 15.94 -3.11
N PHE A 509 -6.88 17.03 -3.85
CA PHE A 509 -6.27 17.02 -5.18
C PHE A 509 -4.71 17.07 -5.14
N VAL A 510 -4.10 17.52 -4.04
CA VAL A 510 -2.64 17.61 -3.92
C VAL A 510 -2.08 16.24 -3.53
N PRO A 511 -1.17 15.64 -4.35
CA PRO A 511 -0.58 14.35 -4.04
C PRO A 511 0.16 14.38 -2.69
N ALA A 512 0.18 13.24 -2.01
CA ALA A 512 0.92 13.08 -0.76
C ALA A 512 2.39 13.55 -0.90
N TRP A 513 2.88 14.18 0.17
CA TRP A 513 4.25 14.67 0.24
C TRP A 513 5.28 13.55 -0.02
N GLY A 514 6.28 13.82 -0.87
CA GLY A 514 7.26 12.83 -1.33
C GLY A 514 6.83 11.97 -2.54
N SER A 515 5.61 12.14 -3.05
CA SER A 515 5.17 11.48 -4.28
C SER A 515 5.98 11.94 -5.50
N VAL A 516 6.27 11.02 -6.42
CA VAL A 516 6.92 11.32 -7.71
C VAL A 516 6.14 12.39 -8.49
N ARG A 517 4.79 12.39 -8.39
CA ARG A 517 3.95 13.41 -9.04
C ARG A 517 4.14 14.79 -8.43
N LEU A 518 4.19 14.86 -7.09
CA LEU A 518 4.43 16.12 -6.39
C LEU A 518 5.82 16.65 -6.73
N SER A 519 6.86 15.81 -6.64
CA SER A 519 8.23 16.20 -7.04
C SER A 519 8.30 16.64 -8.51
N ALA A 520 7.56 15.98 -9.41
CA ALA A 520 7.48 16.37 -10.81
C ALA A 520 6.79 17.74 -11.00
N TRP A 521 5.72 18.04 -10.27
CA TRP A 521 5.03 19.33 -10.33
C TRP A 521 5.87 20.46 -9.77
N ILE A 522 6.50 20.26 -8.60
CA ILE A 522 7.43 21.23 -8.00
C ILE A 522 8.58 21.52 -8.97
N LYS A 523 9.21 20.46 -9.49
CA LYS A 523 10.29 20.59 -10.49
C LYS A 523 9.83 21.37 -11.71
N THR A 524 8.68 21.02 -12.28
CA THR A 524 8.16 21.68 -13.50
C THR A 524 7.82 23.15 -13.26
N ALA A 525 7.21 23.48 -12.12
CA ALA A 525 6.90 24.86 -11.74
C ALA A 525 8.18 25.68 -11.52
N CYS A 526 9.16 25.15 -10.77
CA CYS A 526 10.47 25.78 -10.58
C CYS A 526 11.19 26.03 -11.92
N LEU A 527 11.21 25.05 -12.82
CA LEU A 527 11.85 25.20 -14.14
C LEU A 527 11.17 26.26 -15.00
N ARG A 528 9.83 26.28 -15.05
CA ARG A 528 9.07 27.30 -15.83
C ARG A 528 9.30 28.70 -15.27
N ARG A 529 9.30 28.85 -13.94
CA ARG A 529 9.61 30.13 -13.27
C ARG A 529 11.05 30.57 -13.49
N ALA A 530 12.03 29.66 -13.35
CA ALA A 530 13.44 29.94 -13.56
C ALA A 530 13.72 30.39 -15.00
N ALA A 531 13.14 29.71 -15.99
CA ALA A 531 13.27 30.08 -17.39
C ALA A 531 12.65 31.46 -17.68
N ALA A 532 11.50 31.78 -17.07
CA ALA A 532 10.89 33.11 -17.19
C ALA A 532 11.80 34.19 -16.57
N ARG A 533 12.33 33.96 -15.37
CA ARG A 533 13.23 34.88 -14.65
C ARG A 533 14.56 35.11 -15.38
N MET A 534 15.14 34.09 -15.98
CA MET A 534 16.32 34.23 -16.85
C MET A 534 16.06 35.18 -18.01
N ARG A 535 14.90 35.03 -18.68
CA ARG A 535 14.52 35.88 -19.81
C ARG A 535 14.13 37.29 -19.40
N MET A 536 13.74 37.51 -18.14
CA MET A 536 13.48 38.82 -17.54
C MET A 536 14.75 39.51 -16.99
N GLY A 537 15.93 38.88 -17.08
CA GLY A 537 17.17 39.46 -16.57
C GLY A 537 17.34 39.38 -15.05
N ARG A 538 16.67 38.43 -14.39
CA ARG A 538 16.78 38.15 -12.95
C ARG A 538 17.53 36.83 -12.70
N PRO A 539 18.83 36.73 -13.00
CA PRO A 539 19.57 35.46 -12.92
C PRO A 539 19.77 34.98 -11.47
N LYS A 540 19.78 35.89 -10.49
CA LYS A 540 19.88 35.54 -9.06
C LYS A 540 18.70 34.68 -8.61
N ASP A 541 17.49 35.14 -8.88
CA ASP A 541 16.25 34.43 -8.52
C ASP A 541 16.09 33.14 -9.32
N ALA A 542 16.48 33.15 -10.59
CA ALA A 542 16.47 31.96 -11.43
C ALA A 542 17.44 30.88 -10.92
N SER A 543 18.64 31.26 -10.47
CA SER A 543 19.64 30.31 -9.95
C SER A 543 19.13 29.54 -8.72
N ARG A 544 18.34 30.19 -7.86
CA ARG A 544 17.67 29.57 -6.70
C ARG A 544 16.64 28.54 -7.14
N ASP A 545 15.82 28.87 -8.13
CA ASP A 545 14.80 27.95 -8.66
C ASP A 545 15.43 26.76 -9.40
N PHE A 546 16.53 26.97 -10.14
CA PHE A 546 17.29 25.88 -10.76
C PHE A 546 17.94 24.97 -9.73
N ARG A 547 18.48 25.50 -8.63
CA ARG A 547 19.04 24.69 -7.54
C ARG A 547 18.00 23.74 -6.95
N LYS A 548 16.80 24.24 -6.65
CA LYS A 548 15.67 23.41 -6.19
C LYS A 548 15.29 22.33 -7.23
N ALA A 549 15.33 22.65 -8.52
CA ALA A 549 15.07 21.67 -9.57
C ALA A 549 16.16 20.59 -9.67
N VAL A 550 17.44 20.94 -9.45
CA VAL A 550 18.57 19.99 -9.40
C VAL A 550 18.46 19.07 -8.18
N GLU A 551 18.09 19.61 -7.01
CA GLU A 551 17.86 18.80 -5.80
C GLU A 551 16.82 17.70 -6.02
N LEU A 552 15.79 17.98 -6.84
CA LEU A 552 14.73 17.03 -7.18
C LEU A 552 15.11 16.05 -8.31
N ASP A 553 16.07 16.39 -9.16
CA ASP A 553 16.50 15.57 -10.31
C ASP A 553 17.99 15.76 -10.62
N PRO A 554 18.89 15.20 -9.79
CA PRO A 554 20.34 15.44 -9.89
C PRO A 554 20.99 14.87 -11.16
N LEU A 555 20.35 13.88 -11.79
CA LEU A 555 20.87 13.19 -12.98
C LEU A 555 20.59 13.96 -14.28
N ASN A 556 19.81 15.05 -14.23
CA ASN A 556 19.40 15.78 -15.41
C ASN A 556 20.43 16.81 -15.85
N ALA A 557 21.27 16.42 -16.81
CA ALA A 557 22.33 17.27 -17.36
C ALA A 557 21.83 18.59 -17.96
N ARG A 558 20.58 18.66 -18.43
CA ARG A 558 20.00 19.90 -18.98
C ARG A 558 19.76 20.93 -17.88
N ILE A 559 19.17 20.52 -16.76
CA ILE A 559 18.91 21.40 -15.62
C ILE A 559 20.24 21.89 -15.02
N MET A 560 21.24 21.00 -14.93
CA MET A 560 22.59 21.35 -14.49
C MET A 560 23.24 22.41 -15.37
N ARG A 561 23.10 22.29 -16.70
CA ARG A 561 23.59 23.30 -17.65
C ARG A 561 22.86 24.63 -17.49
N ASP A 562 21.53 24.61 -17.39
CA ASP A 562 20.71 25.82 -17.22
C ASP A 562 21.03 26.52 -15.87
N MET A 563 21.32 25.74 -14.82
CA MET A 563 21.82 26.25 -13.54
C MET A 563 23.20 26.92 -13.69
N GLN A 564 24.16 26.27 -14.36
CA GLN A 564 25.49 26.82 -14.62
C GLN A 564 25.41 28.14 -15.40
N GLN A 565 24.54 28.20 -16.40
CA GLN A 565 24.27 29.43 -17.17
C GLN A 565 23.69 30.53 -16.27
N ALA A 566 22.73 30.19 -15.41
CA ALA A 566 22.18 31.16 -14.44
C ALA A 566 23.25 31.66 -13.46
N THR A 567 24.10 30.77 -12.93
CA THR A 567 25.19 31.17 -12.01
C THR A 567 26.26 32.02 -12.70
N ALA A 568 26.61 31.71 -13.95
CA ALA A 568 27.52 32.53 -14.73
C ALA A 568 26.93 33.92 -15.00
N ALA A 569 25.64 33.99 -15.33
CA ALA A 569 24.92 35.26 -15.50
C ALA A 569 24.85 36.06 -14.19
N VAL A 570 24.75 35.41 -13.02
CA VAL A 570 24.87 36.08 -11.71
C VAL A 570 26.25 36.67 -11.53
N LEU A 571 27.33 35.90 -11.79
CA LEU A 571 28.71 36.37 -11.63
C LEU A 571 29.03 37.57 -12.53
N VAL A 572 28.51 37.55 -13.76
CA VAL A 572 28.61 38.69 -14.69
C VAL A 572 27.83 39.90 -14.15
N ALA A 573 26.60 39.69 -13.66
CA ALA A 573 25.77 40.75 -13.11
C ALA A 573 26.30 41.35 -11.80
N THR A 574 27.06 40.59 -11.00
CA THR A 574 27.69 41.07 -9.75
C THR A 574 29.08 41.65 -9.93
N GLY A 575 29.63 41.67 -11.16
CA GLY A 575 30.93 42.28 -11.47
C GLY A 575 32.16 41.44 -11.12
N ALA A 576 32.00 40.23 -10.57
CA ALA A 576 33.11 39.38 -10.12
C ALA A 576 34.01 38.86 -11.27
N VAL A 577 33.51 38.87 -12.51
CA VAL A 577 34.28 38.45 -13.70
C VAL A 577 35.15 39.59 -14.26
N ARG A 578 34.90 40.86 -13.90
CA ARG A 578 35.72 41.99 -14.36
C ARG A 578 37.07 42.11 -13.64
N GLU A 579 37.20 41.58 -12.43
CA GLU A 579 38.46 41.64 -11.67
C GLU A 579 39.48 40.58 -12.13
N SER A 580 39.02 39.38 -12.52
CA SER A 580 39.93 38.31 -12.95
C SER A 580 40.62 38.56 -14.29
N THR A 581 40.06 39.42 -15.15
CA THR A 581 40.72 39.80 -16.41
C THR A 581 41.72 40.94 -16.22
N VAL A 582 41.52 41.81 -15.23
CA VAL A 582 42.44 42.93 -14.94
C VAL A 582 43.67 42.43 -14.17
N GLU A 583 43.53 41.45 -13.28
CA GLU A 583 44.69 40.82 -12.61
C GLU A 583 45.52 39.94 -13.57
N ALA A 584 44.91 39.31 -14.57
CA ALA A 584 45.64 38.54 -15.58
C ALA A 584 46.42 39.43 -16.57
N GLU A 585 45.87 40.58 -16.96
CA GLU A 585 46.58 41.54 -17.83
C GLU A 585 47.69 42.29 -17.09
N THR A 586 47.52 42.60 -15.80
CA THR A 586 48.59 43.22 -15.00
C THR A 586 49.73 42.26 -14.66
N ALA A 587 49.46 40.97 -14.48
CA ALA A 587 50.50 39.95 -14.32
C ALA A 587 51.29 39.69 -15.62
N SER A 588 50.66 39.83 -16.79
CA SER A 588 51.35 39.71 -18.08
C SER A 588 52.22 40.93 -18.42
N ALA A 589 51.88 42.12 -17.91
CA ALA A 589 52.67 43.33 -18.15
C ALA A 589 53.90 43.46 -17.22
N ALA A 590 53.89 42.82 -16.05
CA ALA A 590 55.00 42.84 -15.10
C ALA A 590 56.12 41.80 -15.40
N GLY A 591 55.92 40.92 -16.40
CA GLY A 591 56.89 39.91 -16.81
C GLY A 591 57.84 40.33 -17.96
N THR A 592 57.70 41.55 -18.47
CA THR A 592 58.52 42.09 -19.57
C THR A 592 58.94 43.53 -19.32
N ALA A 593 59.60 43.78 -18.19
CA ALA A 593 60.37 45.00 -17.95
C ALA A 593 61.64 44.68 -17.15
#